data_AF-A0A1Q9LI97-F1
#
_entry.id   AF-A0A1Q9LI97-F1
#
_cell.length_a   1.000
_cell.length_b   1.000
_cell.length_c   1.000
_cell.angle_alpha   90.00
_cell.angle_beta   90.00
_cell.angle_gamma   90.00
#
_symmetry.space_group_name_H-M   'P 1'
#
loop_
_entity.id
_entity.type
_entity.pdbx_description
1 polymer ?
#
loop_
_entity_poly.entity_id
_entity_poly.type
_entity_poly.pdbx_seq_one_letter_code
_entity_poly.pdbx_strand_id
1 'polypeptide(L)'
;MSDTPGAVRIYHPWPAPVRAVPYDDPSDLWQMRRWVESQRAAGKTGARFTVDWREDTAVGVLHDDGGLIAEVRPSDFLVRTDRDWRVMGAGAFWRTYREATA
;
A
#
# COMPACT_ATOMS: atom_id res chain seq x y z
N MET A 1 14.25 -7.53 17.76
CA MET A 1 12.95 -6.85 17.65
C MET A 1 12.43 -7.23 16.28
N SER A 2 11.53 -8.20 16.21
CA SER A 2 11.10 -8.81 14.95
C SER A 2 10.32 -7.78 14.17
N ASP A 3 10.93 -7.26 13.10
CA ASP A 3 10.21 -6.52 12.11
C ASP A 3 9.31 -7.52 11.36
N THR A 4 8.00 -7.40 11.54
CA THR A 4 7.05 -8.24 10.81
C THR A 4 7.01 -7.70 9.38
N PRO A 5 7.53 -8.43 8.37
CA PRO A 5 7.45 -7.98 6.98
C PRO A 5 5.99 -7.69 6.61
N GLY A 6 5.75 -6.59 5.90
CA GLY A 6 4.45 -6.23 5.31
C GLY A 6 3.33 -5.75 6.23
N ALA A 7 3.59 -5.49 7.51
CA ALA A 7 2.57 -4.92 8.39
C ALA A 7 2.16 -3.49 7.95
N VAL A 8 0.88 -3.13 8.12
CA VAL A 8 0.41 -1.74 7.93
C VAL A 8 1.06 -0.84 8.98
N ARG A 9 1.90 0.10 8.54
CA ARG A 9 2.57 1.07 9.42
C ARG A 9 1.96 2.46 9.27
N ILE A 10 2.01 3.24 10.35
CA ILE A 10 1.60 4.65 10.34
C ILE A 10 2.85 5.51 10.17
N TYR A 11 2.88 6.30 9.10
CA TYR A 11 3.93 7.26 8.81
C TYR A 11 3.38 8.65 9.09
N HIS A 12 4.03 9.39 9.98
CA HIS A 12 3.58 10.72 10.38
C HIS A 12 4.17 11.80 9.45
N PRO A 13 3.64 13.04 9.48
CA PRO A 13 3.92 14.10 8.49
C PRO A 13 5.41 14.35 8.22
N TRP A 14 5.75 15.00 7.09
CA TRP A 14 5.11 16.23 6.54
C TRP A 14 4.38 16.01 5.19
N PRO A 15 3.08 16.36 4.99
CA PRO A 15 2.18 17.24 5.77
C PRO A 15 0.97 16.60 6.49
N ALA A 16 0.76 15.27 6.44
CA ALA A 16 -0.29 14.57 7.20
C ALA A 16 0.11 13.11 7.46
N PRO A 17 -0.33 12.47 8.56
CA PRO A 17 -0.04 11.05 8.76
C PRO A 17 -0.76 10.18 7.73
N VAL A 18 -0.05 9.21 7.18
CA VAL A 18 -0.56 8.20 6.25
C VAL A 18 -0.35 6.81 6.82
N ARG A 19 -1.17 5.87 6.37
CA ARG A 19 -0.89 4.44 6.58
C ARG A 19 -0.24 3.91 5.31
N ALA A 20 0.79 3.09 5.42
CA ALA A 20 1.37 2.45 4.27
C ALA A 20 1.88 1.04 4.57
N VAL A 21 1.94 0.22 3.52
CA VAL A 21 2.59 -1.09 3.51
C VAL A 21 3.67 -1.03 2.44
N PRO A 22 4.95 -1.31 2.76
CA PRO A 22 5.98 -1.51 1.74
C PRO A 22 5.77 -2.85 1.03
N TYR A 23 6.12 -2.91 -0.26
CA TYR A 23 6.29 -4.18 -0.98
C TYR A 23 7.77 -4.52 -1.05
N ASP A 24 8.25 -5.28 -0.06
CA ASP A 24 9.63 -5.79 -0.01
C ASP A 24 9.68 -7.31 -0.30
N ASP A 25 8.61 -8.04 0.03
CA ASP A 25 8.46 -9.48 -0.21
C ASP A 25 7.10 -9.80 -0.87
N PRO A 26 6.98 -10.81 -1.77
CA PRO A 26 5.70 -11.14 -2.41
C PRO A 26 4.55 -11.44 -1.44
N SER A 27 4.84 -11.86 -0.20
CA SER A 27 3.83 -12.06 0.83
C SER A 27 3.16 -10.76 1.29
N ASP A 28 3.80 -9.60 1.09
CA ASP A 28 3.26 -8.28 1.41
C ASP A 28 2.05 -7.95 0.55
N LEU A 29 2.00 -8.44 -0.69
CA LEU A 29 0.86 -8.25 -1.58
C LEU A 29 -0.42 -8.87 -0.99
N TRP A 30 -0.31 -9.98 -0.25
CA TRP A 30 -1.44 -10.57 0.47
C TRP A 30 -1.85 -9.75 1.70
N GLN A 31 -0.91 -9.04 2.34
CA GLN A 31 -1.22 -8.10 3.42
C GLN A 31 -1.92 -6.85 2.89
N MET A 32 -1.42 -6.28 1.79
CA MET A 32 -2.05 -5.19 1.06
C MET A 32 -3.48 -5.53 0.65
N ARG A 33 -3.68 -6.72 0.07
CA ARG A 33 -5.01 -7.21 -0.31
C ARG A 33 -5.97 -7.25 0.88
N ARG A 34 -5.57 -7.92 1.98
CA ARG A 34 -6.39 -8.01 3.21
C ARG A 34 -6.71 -6.63 3.78
N TRP A 35 -5.76 -5.70 3.71
CA TRP A 35 -5.97 -4.34 4.19
C TRP A 35 -6.99 -3.58 3.33
N VAL A 36 -6.88 -3.64 1.99
CA VAL A 36 -7.85 -3.02 1.08
C VAL A 36 -9.25 -3.63 1.26
N GLU A 37 -9.35 -4.96 1.35
CA GLU A 37 -10.61 -5.67 1.61
C GLU A 37 -11.24 -5.23 2.95
N SER A 38 -10.45 -5.07 4.00
CA SER A 38 -10.92 -4.56 5.29
C SER A 38 -11.45 -3.12 5.20
N GLN A 39 -10.76 -2.22 4.48
CA GLN A 39 -11.26 -0.85 4.28
C GLN A 39 -12.54 -0.83 3.45
N ARG A 40 -12.64 -1.70 2.43
CA ARG A 40 -13.84 -1.84 1.61
C ARG A 40 -15.02 -2.35 2.42
N ALA A 41 -14.84 -3.39 3.23
CA ALA A 41 -15.88 -3.93 4.12
C ALA A 41 -16.37 -2.88 5.13
N ALA A 42 -15.51 -1.98 5.56
CA ALA A 42 -15.86 -0.84 6.42
C ALA A 42 -16.53 0.34 5.67
N GLY A 43 -16.77 0.23 4.35
CA GLY A 43 -17.35 1.29 3.54
C GLY A 43 -16.43 2.49 3.29
N LYS A 44 -15.13 2.36 3.57
CA LYS A 44 -14.15 3.47 3.48
C LYS A 44 -13.51 3.64 2.11
N THR A 45 -13.77 2.73 1.18
CA THR A 45 -13.23 2.77 -0.19
C THR A 45 -14.04 1.85 -1.11
N GLY A 46 -14.18 2.25 -2.38
CA GLY A 46 -14.65 1.38 -3.46
C GLY A 46 -13.54 0.58 -4.15
N ALA A 47 -12.29 0.78 -3.74
CA ALA A 47 -11.16 0.09 -4.34
C ALA A 47 -11.17 -1.42 -4.05
N ARG A 48 -10.51 -2.16 -4.94
CA ARG A 48 -10.24 -3.59 -4.89
C ARG A 48 -8.76 -3.77 -5.21
N PHE A 49 -8.17 -4.83 -4.65
CA PHE A 49 -6.77 -5.14 -4.84
C PHE A 49 -6.62 -6.60 -5.25
N THR A 50 -5.97 -6.85 -6.37
CA THR A 50 -5.64 -8.19 -6.86
C THR A 50 -4.13 -8.37 -6.92
N VAL A 51 -3.71 -9.63 -6.99
CA VAL A 51 -2.31 -10.01 -7.17
C VAL A 51 -2.19 -10.66 -8.52
N ASP A 52 -1.36 -10.09 -9.37
CA ASP A 52 -1.09 -10.57 -10.73
C ASP A 52 0.39 -10.92 -10.86
N TRP A 53 0.73 -11.63 -11.94
CA TRP A 53 2.11 -11.83 -12.38
C TRP A 53 2.37 -11.00 -13.62
N ARG A 54 3.50 -10.27 -13.61
CA ARG A 54 4.06 -9.56 -14.77
C ARG A 54 5.42 -10.17 -15.05
N GLU A 55 5.51 -10.90 -16.15
CA GLU A 55 6.69 -11.74 -16.44
C GLU A 55 6.94 -12.67 -15.22
N ASP A 56 8.07 -12.51 -14.54
CA ASP A 56 8.44 -13.32 -13.37
C ASP A 56 8.29 -12.58 -12.03
N THR A 57 7.58 -11.44 -12.02
CA THR A 57 7.40 -10.61 -10.83
C THR A 57 5.93 -10.53 -10.43
N ALA A 58 5.62 -10.86 -9.18
CA ALA A 58 4.31 -10.61 -8.62
C ALA A 58 4.08 -9.10 -8.48
N VAL A 59 2.88 -8.62 -8.82
CA VAL A 59 2.50 -7.21 -8.68
C VAL A 59 1.13 -7.09 -8.04
N GLY A 60 0.94 -6.01 -7.28
CA GLY A 60 -0.37 -5.63 -6.77
C GLY A 60 -1.10 -4.78 -7.80
N VAL A 61 -2.36 -5.07 -8.10
CA VAL A 61 -3.17 -4.25 -8.99
C VAL A 61 -4.31 -3.64 -8.19
N LEU A 62 -4.29 -2.31 -8.08
CA LEU A 62 -5.31 -1.54 -7.40
C LEU A 62 -6.28 -0.98 -8.44
N HIS A 63 -7.57 -1.26 -8.27
CA HIS A 63 -8.63 -0.84 -9.19
C HIS A 63 -9.87 -0.40 -8.43
N ASP A 64 -10.70 0.45 -9.03
CA ASP A 64 -12.05 0.77 -8.58
C ASP A 64 -13.07 0.51 -9.69
N ASP A 65 -14.30 1.01 -9.51
CA ASP A 65 -15.37 0.85 -10.51
C ASP A 65 -15.11 1.68 -11.78
N GLY A 66 -14.16 2.62 -11.76
CA GLY A 66 -13.67 3.39 -12.91
C GLY A 66 -12.48 2.75 -13.63
N GLY A 67 -11.90 1.67 -13.10
CA GLY A 67 -10.83 0.90 -13.73
C GLY A 67 -9.54 0.87 -12.90
N LEU A 68 -8.40 0.75 -13.59
CA LEU A 68 -7.08 0.68 -12.96
C LEU A 68 -6.74 2.02 -12.29
N ILE A 69 -6.43 1.97 -10.99
CA ILE A 69 -5.88 3.12 -10.24
C ILE A 69 -4.36 3.12 -10.36
N ALA A 70 -3.72 1.99 -10.02
CA ALA A 70 -2.27 1.85 -10.01
C ALA A 70 -1.81 0.39 -9.90
N GLU A 71 -0.56 0.14 -10.27
CA GLU A 71 0.13 -1.13 -10.00
C GLU A 71 1.19 -0.90 -8.92
N VAL A 72 1.27 -1.78 -7.93
CA VAL A 72 2.30 -1.84 -6.88
C VAL A 72 3.37 -2.83 -7.32
N ARG A 73 4.59 -2.34 -7.54
CA ARG A 73 5.76 -3.15 -7.90
C ARG A 73 6.70 -3.30 -6.70
N PRO A 74 7.71 -4.20 -6.77
CA PRO A 74 8.71 -4.29 -5.73
C PRO A 74 9.34 -2.93 -5.42
N SER A 75 9.56 -2.63 -4.14
CA SER A 75 9.99 -1.33 -3.60
C SER A 75 8.98 -0.19 -3.66
N ASP A 76 7.75 -0.43 -4.11
CA ASP A 76 6.65 0.52 -3.97
C ASP A 76 5.98 0.41 -2.60
N PHE A 77 5.27 1.46 -2.24
CA PHE A 77 4.43 1.55 -1.05
C PHE A 77 2.98 1.68 -1.48
N LEU A 78 2.11 0.82 -0.94
CA LEU A 78 0.67 1.07 -0.96
C LEU A 78 0.33 2.02 0.18
N VAL A 79 -0.14 3.21 -0.16
CA VAL A 79 -0.42 4.29 0.79
C VAL A 79 -1.91 4.57 0.85
N ARG A 80 -2.45 4.66 2.07
CA ARG A 80 -3.82 5.14 2.34
C ARG A 80 -3.73 6.53 2.94
N THR A 81 -4.27 7.51 2.22
CA THR A 81 -4.56 8.84 2.77
C THR A 81 -5.94 8.84 3.42
N ASP A 82 -6.40 9.98 3.94
CA ASP A 82 -7.76 10.17 4.45
C ASP A 82 -8.83 9.90 3.37
N ARG A 83 -8.53 10.23 2.11
CA ARG A 83 -9.50 10.21 1.00
C ARG A 83 -9.26 9.09 0.01
N ASP A 84 -8.01 8.85 -0.39
CA ASP A 84 -7.70 7.92 -1.48
C ASP A 84 -6.61 6.89 -1.16
N TRP A 85 -6.43 5.97 -2.09
CA TRP A 85 -5.28 5.08 -2.17
C TRP A 85 -4.28 5.64 -3.17
N ARG A 86 -2.99 5.44 -2.90
CA ARG A 86 -1.91 5.82 -3.80
C ARG A 86 -0.83 4.76 -3.78
N VAL A 87 -0.10 4.67 -4.88
CA VAL A 87 1.14 3.92 -4.96
C VAL A 87 2.29 4.89 -5.07
N MET A 88 3.32 4.70 -4.26
CA MET A 88 4.49 5.57 -4.24
C MET A 88 5.77 4.73 -4.26
N GLY A 89 6.67 5.00 -5.20
CA GLY A 89 8.00 4.42 -5.16
C GLY A 89 8.79 4.88 -3.94
N ALA A 90 9.67 4.01 -3.44
CA ALA A 90 10.46 4.25 -2.22
C ALA A 90 11.10 5.64 -2.15
N GLY A 91 11.74 6.11 -3.23
CA GLY A 91 12.40 7.42 -3.25
C GLY A 91 11.45 8.60 -3.05
N ALA A 92 10.24 8.54 -3.63
CA ALA A 92 9.21 9.56 -3.42
C ALA A 92 8.58 9.45 -2.03
N PHE A 93 8.38 8.23 -1.56
CA PHE A 93 7.82 7.94 -0.24
C PHE A 93 8.72 8.50 0.87
N TRP A 94 10.01 8.15 0.88
CA TRP A 94 10.96 8.57 1.92
C TRP A 94 11.34 10.05 1.90
N ARG A 95 11.16 10.75 0.77
CA ARG A 95 11.28 12.22 0.73
C ARG A 95 10.11 12.92 1.42
N THR A 96 8.96 12.26 1.50
CA THR A 96 7.71 12.85 1.98
C THR A 96 7.39 12.40 3.40
N TYR A 97 7.63 11.13 3.72
CA TYR A 97 7.19 10.50 4.95
C TYR A 97 8.37 9.95 5.75
N ARG A 98 8.27 10.03 7.08
CA ARG A 98 9.15 9.32 8.00
C ARG A 98 8.32 8.36 8.85
N GLU A 99 8.90 7.20 9.10
CA GLU A 99 8.28 6.22 10.00
C GLU A 99 8.18 6.84 11.39
N ALA A 100 7.00 6.73 12.02
CA ALA A 100 6.85 7.18 13.40
C ALA A 100 7.55 6.16 14.30
N THR A 101 8.67 6.55 14.91
CA THR A 101 9.21 5.83 16.05
C THR A 101 8.22 5.94 17.21
N ALA A 102 7.63 4.81 17.58
CA ALA A 102 6.88 4.66 18.83
C ALA A 102 7.80 4.77 20.04
#